data_AF-A0A6M0CWF5-F1
#
_entry.id   AF-A0A6M0CWF5-F1
#
_cell.length_a   1.000
_cell.length_b   1.000
_cell.length_c   1.000
_cell.angle_alpha   90.00
_cell.angle_beta   90.00
_cell.angle_gamma   90.00
#
_symmetry.space_group_name_H-M   'P 1'
#
loop_
_entity.id
_entity.type
_entity.pdbx_description
1 polymer ?
#
loop_
_entity_poly.entity_id
_entity_poly.type
_entity_poly.pdbx_seq_one_letter_code
_entity_poly.pdbx_strand_id
1 'polypeptide(L)'
;MADALWGRKNLYCDRKTSSETFRREVIRTKFGVPTAVELTALGAIDQWHAEGKSLDLGFQRMAQSLRAYPVIHESMVSYPTKSHVFSGGVLTPFHALAHSISGKGEPVIFPVGSIGLNVKLPSVRPFMDAVNAKGKGVHKIDVKFTHDVRKDSLQSGWALGNITLRVVGNVKVAEDGAWIFDGELRAYDDLYDANASTHRDWIGESATSFLRSVMQTPYTIKMPGVISVKAGGQ
;
A
#
# COMPACT_ATOMS: atom_id res chain seq x y z
N MET A 1 25.84 -0.51 -9.59
CA MET A 1 24.42 -0.52 -9.16
C MET A 1 24.18 -1.49 -7.99
N ALA A 2 24.59 -2.75 -8.11
CA ALA A 2 24.43 -3.76 -7.07
C ALA A 2 24.89 -3.32 -5.66
N ASP A 3 26.10 -2.77 -5.55
CA ASP A 3 26.66 -2.37 -4.25
C ASP A 3 25.93 -1.17 -3.64
N ALA A 4 25.38 -0.28 -4.47
CA ALA A 4 24.58 0.85 -4.00
C ALA A 4 23.25 0.37 -3.40
N LEU A 5 22.53 -0.51 -4.12
CA LEU A 5 21.28 -1.10 -3.63
C LEU A 5 21.51 -1.91 -2.35
N TRP A 6 22.54 -2.76 -2.34
CA TRP A 6 22.88 -3.58 -1.17
C TRP A 6 23.31 -2.73 0.03
N GLY A 7 24.17 -1.73 -0.19
CA GLY A 7 24.62 -0.80 0.86
C GLY A 7 23.48 0.01 1.49
N ARG A 8 22.40 0.24 0.76
CA ARG A 8 21.19 0.93 1.25
C ARG A 8 20.09 0.02 1.78
N LYS A 9 20.25 -1.31 1.73
CA LYS A 9 19.23 -2.29 2.15
C LYS A 9 18.59 -1.94 3.49
N ASN A 10 19.41 -1.72 4.53
CA ASN A 10 18.91 -1.46 5.88
C ASN A 10 18.10 -0.16 5.97
N LEU A 11 18.45 0.85 5.15
CA LEU A 11 17.72 2.10 5.09
C LEU A 11 16.37 1.92 4.38
N TYR A 12 16.32 1.13 3.30
CA TYR A 12 15.06 0.81 2.62
C TYR A 12 14.15 -0.11 3.43
N CYS A 13 14.73 -1.01 4.24
CA CYS A 13 13.97 -1.89 5.12
C CYS A 13 13.45 -1.21 6.39
N ASP A 14 13.88 0.02 6.67
CA ASP A 14 13.43 0.81 7.82
C ASP A 14 12.31 1.78 7.42
N ARG A 15 11.19 1.67 8.13
CA ARG A 15 9.99 2.49 7.93
C ARG A 15 10.23 3.99 8.16
N LYS A 16 11.26 4.36 8.92
CA LYS A 16 11.60 5.76 9.23
C LYS A 16 12.52 6.39 8.19
N THR A 17 13.35 5.60 7.52
CA THR A 17 14.44 6.13 6.68
C THR A 17 14.29 5.79 5.19
N SER A 18 13.42 4.86 4.83
CA SER A 18 13.19 4.42 3.44
C SER A 18 12.77 5.56 2.50
N SER A 19 11.80 6.39 2.93
CA SER A 19 11.31 7.53 2.15
C SER A 19 12.42 8.56 1.90
N GLU A 20 13.14 8.95 2.95
CA GLU A 20 14.24 9.91 2.90
C GLU A 20 15.38 9.40 2.02
N THR A 21 15.69 8.11 2.11
CA THR A 21 16.74 7.47 1.31
C THR A 21 16.41 7.54 -0.17
N PHE A 22 15.18 7.21 -0.55
CA PHE A 22 14.74 7.31 -1.94
C PHE A 22 14.68 8.77 -2.41
N ARG A 23 14.12 9.67 -1.59
CA ARG A 23 14.05 11.11 -1.89
C ARG A 23 15.41 11.69 -2.24
N ARG A 24 16.45 11.36 -1.47
CA ARG A 24 17.82 11.80 -1.74
C ARG A 24 18.31 11.33 -3.10
N GLU A 25 18.04 10.07 -3.47
CA GLU A 25 18.44 9.55 -4.77
C GLU A 25 17.67 10.23 -5.91
N VAL A 26 16.36 10.44 -5.77
CA VAL A 26 15.55 11.18 -6.75
C VAL A 26 16.12 12.58 -6.98
N ILE A 27 16.44 13.32 -5.92
CA ILE A 27 17.01 14.67 -6.01
C ILE A 27 18.41 14.63 -6.63
N ARG A 28 19.27 13.72 -6.15
CA ARG A 28 20.67 13.59 -6.58
C ARG A 28 20.79 13.29 -8.07
N THR A 29 19.93 12.42 -8.59
CA THR A 29 19.99 11.99 -10.00
C THR A 29 19.00 12.73 -10.89
N LYS A 30 18.12 13.57 -10.31
CA LYS A 30 16.94 14.15 -10.98
C LYS A 30 16.05 13.06 -11.61
N PHE A 31 15.87 11.96 -10.88
CA PHE A 31 15.22 10.74 -11.37
C PHE A 31 15.87 10.16 -12.64
N GLY A 32 17.21 10.14 -12.68
CA GLY A 32 17.94 9.52 -13.79
C GLY A 32 17.89 8.00 -13.78
N VAL A 33 18.47 7.37 -14.81
CA VAL A 33 18.53 5.91 -15.02
C VAL A 33 18.85 5.11 -13.75
N PRO A 34 19.85 5.46 -12.90
CA PRO A 34 20.14 4.68 -11.70
C PRO A 34 18.96 4.62 -10.71
N THR A 35 18.22 5.73 -10.56
CA THR A 35 17.06 5.80 -9.65
C THR A 35 15.84 5.07 -10.23
N ALA A 36 15.66 5.09 -11.56
CA ALA A 36 14.62 4.30 -12.21
C ALA A 36 14.87 2.78 -12.05
N VAL A 37 16.13 2.34 -12.22
CA VAL A 37 16.55 0.96 -11.97
C VAL A 37 16.36 0.58 -10.48
N GLU A 38 16.70 1.48 -9.56
CA GLU A 38 16.50 1.28 -8.12
C GLU A 38 15.03 1.11 -7.76
N LEU A 39 14.17 2.01 -8.25
CA LEU A 39 12.73 1.95 -8.01
C LEU A 39 12.13 0.63 -8.53
N THR A 40 12.51 0.24 -9.74
CA THR A 40 12.06 -1.02 -10.36
C THR A 40 12.52 -2.23 -9.54
N ALA A 41 13.77 -2.21 -9.04
CA ALA A 41 14.30 -3.22 -8.15
C ALA A 41 13.51 -3.32 -6.83
N LEU A 42 13.18 -2.19 -6.20
CA LEU A 42 12.38 -2.16 -4.97
C LEU A 42 10.97 -2.73 -5.19
N GLY A 43 10.35 -2.43 -6.34
CA GLY A 43 9.06 -3.02 -6.72
C GLY A 43 9.13 -4.55 -6.88
N ALA A 44 10.17 -5.06 -7.54
CA ALA A 44 10.37 -6.51 -7.68
C ALA A 44 10.62 -7.20 -6.33
N ILE A 45 11.33 -6.54 -5.41
CA ILE A 45 11.55 -7.08 -4.05
C ILE A 45 10.25 -7.10 -3.25
N ASP A 46 9.41 -6.06 -3.36
CA ASP A 46 8.07 -6.05 -2.76
C ASP A 46 7.18 -7.17 -3.31
N GLN A 47 7.21 -7.39 -4.63
CA GLN A 47 6.51 -8.51 -5.28
C GLN A 47 6.93 -9.86 -4.69
N TRP A 48 8.24 -10.13 -4.59
CA TRP A 48 8.72 -11.37 -3.95
C TRP A 48 8.34 -11.46 -2.48
N HIS A 49 8.23 -10.33 -1.79
CA HIS A 49 7.75 -10.31 -0.41
C HIS A 49 6.27 -10.69 -0.33
N ALA A 50 5.44 -10.21 -1.25
CA ALA A 50 4.03 -10.63 -1.39
C ALA A 50 3.91 -12.14 -1.68
N GLU A 51 4.89 -12.73 -2.36
CA GLU A 51 5.02 -14.18 -2.62
C GLU A 51 5.63 -14.97 -1.45
N GLY A 52 5.81 -14.34 -0.29
CA GLY A 52 6.28 -14.99 0.94
C GLY A 52 7.80 -15.09 1.10
N LYS A 53 8.59 -14.39 0.28
CA LYS A 53 10.05 -14.28 0.49
C LYS A 53 10.37 -13.21 1.53
N SER A 54 11.50 -13.35 2.22
CA SER A 54 12.00 -12.28 3.09
C SER A 54 12.59 -11.15 2.23
N LEU A 55 12.51 -9.91 2.75
CA LEU A 55 13.14 -8.76 2.10
C LEU A 55 14.65 -8.98 1.92
N ASP A 56 15.33 -9.56 2.91
CA ASP A 56 16.76 -9.85 2.85
C ASP A 56 17.14 -10.72 1.65
N LEU A 57 16.40 -11.81 1.44
CA LEU A 57 16.57 -12.68 0.29
C LEU A 57 16.29 -11.94 -1.03
N GLY A 58 15.26 -11.10 -1.05
CA GLY A 58 14.95 -10.28 -2.23
C GLY A 58 16.07 -9.32 -2.60
N PHE A 59 16.59 -8.56 -1.63
CA PHE A 59 17.75 -7.68 -1.84
C PHE A 59 18.99 -8.46 -2.29
N GLN A 60 19.24 -9.64 -1.71
CA GLN A 60 20.40 -10.47 -2.06
C GLN A 60 20.31 -10.92 -3.52
N ARG A 61 19.16 -11.45 -3.95
CA ARG A 61 18.92 -11.92 -5.32
C ARG A 61 18.99 -10.78 -6.34
N MET A 62 18.41 -9.63 -5.99
CA MET A 62 18.44 -8.45 -6.86
C MET A 62 19.87 -7.93 -7.01
N ALA A 63 20.63 -7.80 -5.91
CA ALA A 63 22.02 -7.38 -5.98
C ALA A 63 22.88 -8.35 -6.81
N GLN A 64 22.69 -9.66 -6.66
CA GLN A 64 23.36 -10.67 -7.49
C GLN A 64 23.04 -10.49 -8.98
N SER A 65 21.76 -10.28 -9.33
CA SER A 65 21.32 -10.08 -10.72
C SER A 65 21.95 -8.81 -11.32
N LEU A 66 22.02 -7.74 -10.54
CA LEU A 66 22.59 -6.46 -10.98
C LEU A 66 24.11 -6.47 -11.17
N ARG A 67 24.84 -7.43 -10.57
CA ARG A 67 26.30 -7.59 -10.76
C ARG A 67 26.68 -8.08 -12.15
N ALA A 68 25.75 -8.71 -12.86
CA ALA A 68 25.97 -9.20 -14.22
C ALA A 68 26.11 -8.08 -15.27
N TYR A 69 25.78 -6.84 -14.91
CA TYR A 69 25.77 -5.70 -15.82
C TYR A 69 27.01 -4.81 -15.62
N PRO A 70 27.87 -4.66 -16.65
CA PRO A 70 29.07 -3.83 -16.56
C PRO A 70 28.77 -2.33 -16.58
N VAL A 71 27.60 -1.92 -17.08
CA VAL A 71 27.16 -0.52 -17.19
C VAL A 71 25.71 -0.40 -16.73
N ILE A 72 25.34 0.75 -16.15
CA ILE A 72 23.98 1.01 -15.71
C ILE A 72 23.09 1.33 -16.92
N HIS A 73 22.01 0.58 -17.10
CA HIS A 73 21.01 0.78 -18.16
C HIS A 73 19.60 0.50 -17.62
N GLU A 74 18.57 1.14 -18.19
CA GLU A 74 17.18 1.02 -17.70
C GLU A 74 16.64 -0.43 -17.77
N SER A 75 17.12 -1.22 -18.72
CA SER A 75 16.74 -2.62 -18.91
C SER A 75 17.38 -3.61 -17.91
N MET A 76 18.18 -3.14 -16.95
CA MET A 76 18.83 -4.00 -15.96
C MET A 76 17.83 -4.77 -15.09
N VAL A 77 16.64 -4.20 -14.89
CA VAL A 77 15.53 -4.83 -14.18
C VAL A 77 14.31 -4.74 -15.08
N SER A 78 13.78 -5.89 -15.49
CA SER A 78 12.51 -5.92 -16.21
C SER A 78 11.36 -5.63 -15.25
N TYR A 79 10.39 -4.83 -15.69
CA TYR A 79 9.11 -4.70 -15.03
C TYR A 79 8.04 -5.43 -15.87
N PRO A 80 7.65 -6.67 -15.50
CA PRO A 80 6.47 -7.30 -16.09
C PRO A 80 5.27 -6.36 -15.93
N THR A 81 4.31 -6.33 -16.84
CA THR A 81 3.17 -5.40 -16.68
C THR A 81 2.00 -6.01 -15.91
N LYS A 82 1.94 -7.34 -15.79
CA LYS A 82 0.80 -8.07 -15.21
C LYS A 82 1.17 -8.83 -13.95
N SER A 83 0.13 -9.23 -13.21
CA SER A 83 0.21 -10.13 -12.05
C SER A 83 0.97 -9.57 -10.85
N HIS A 84 0.95 -8.25 -10.70
CA HIS A 84 1.55 -7.59 -9.53
C HIS A 84 0.67 -7.74 -8.30
N VAL A 85 1.34 -7.92 -7.16
CA VAL A 85 0.74 -8.00 -5.84
C VAL A 85 1.55 -7.12 -4.89
N PHE A 86 0.87 -6.21 -4.19
CA PHE A 86 1.49 -5.43 -3.13
C PHE A 86 1.55 -6.23 -1.83
N SER A 87 2.72 -6.22 -1.20
CA SER A 87 2.96 -6.98 0.03
C SER A 87 2.33 -6.36 1.28
N GLY A 88 2.09 -5.04 1.27
CA GLY A 88 1.76 -4.24 2.47
C GLY A 88 2.97 -3.90 3.34
N GLY A 89 4.16 -4.31 2.95
CA GLY A 89 5.42 -4.07 3.64
C GLY A 89 5.98 -2.67 3.39
N VAL A 90 7.20 -2.45 3.92
CA VAL A 90 7.92 -1.16 3.80
C VAL A 90 8.19 -0.75 2.35
N LEU A 91 8.22 -1.69 1.42
CA LEU A 91 8.53 -1.41 0.02
C LEU A 91 7.30 -1.19 -0.88
N THR A 92 6.09 -1.46 -0.40
CA THR A 92 4.85 -1.31 -1.17
C THR A 92 4.65 0.09 -1.79
N PRO A 93 4.95 1.21 -1.12
CA PRO A 93 4.89 2.53 -1.73
C PRO A 93 5.78 2.68 -2.96
N PHE A 94 6.98 2.10 -2.95
CA PHE A 94 7.89 2.12 -4.10
C PHE A 94 7.39 1.22 -5.21
N HIS A 95 6.78 0.08 -4.87
CA HIS A 95 6.16 -0.78 -5.86
C HIS A 95 4.99 -0.09 -6.56
N ALA A 96 4.14 0.62 -5.82
CA ALA A 96 3.06 1.42 -6.39
C ALA A 96 3.58 2.52 -7.34
N LEU A 97 4.63 3.22 -6.94
CA LEU A 97 5.29 4.22 -7.78
C LEU A 97 5.95 3.60 -9.02
N ALA A 98 6.60 2.44 -8.90
CA ALA A 98 7.17 1.72 -10.03
C ALA A 98 6.07 1.32 -11.03
N HIS A 99 4.91 0.91 -10.52
CA HIS A 99 3.77 0.51 -11.35
C HIS A 99 3.15 1.68 -12.11
N SER A 100 3.07 2.88 -11.51
CA SER A 100 2.55 4.06 -12.21
C SER A 100 3.42 4.54 -13.38
N ILE A 101 4.72 4.21 -13.33
CA ILE A 101 5.70 4.55 -14.37
C ILE A 101 5.75 3.45 -15.44
N SER A 102 5.81 2.18 -15.03
CA SER A 102 6.16 1.06 -15.92
C SER A 102 5.02 0.05 -16.15
N GLY A 103 3.94 0.11 -15.37
CA GLY A 103 2.84 -0.87 -15.35
C GLY A 103 1.81 -0.73 -16.47
N LYS A 104 1.86 0.36 -17.25
CA LYS A 104 0.97 0.62 -18.39
C LYS A 104 -0.54 0.59 -18.06
N GLY A 105 -0.91 0.96 -16.83
CA GLY A 105 -2.31 1.04 -16.40
C GLY A 105 -2.95 -0.32 -16.06
N GLU A 106 -2.18 -1.41 -16.07
CA GLU A 106 -2.68 -2.73 -15.68
C GLU A 106 -3.09 -2.74 -14.20
N PRO A 107 -4.11 -3.52 -13.81
CA PRO A 107 -4.53 -3.58 -12.42
C PRO A 107 -3.52 -4.33 -11.54
N VAL A 108 -3.37 -3.88 -10.30
CA VAL A 108 -2.54 -4.52 -9.26
C VAL A 108 -3.45 -5.09 -8.17
N ILE A 109 -3.04 -6.18 -7.54
CA ILE A 109 -3.75 -6.76 -6.38
C ILE A 109 -3.10 -6.28 -5.08
N PHE A 110 -3.89 -5.76 -4.15
CA PHE A 110 -3.48 -5.51 -2.77
C PHE A 110 -4.46 -6.20 -1.82
N PRO A 111 -4.19 -7.45 -1.40
CA PRO A 111 -5.13 -8.21 -0.58
C PRO A 111 -5.49 -7.45 0.70
N VAL A 112 -6.78 -7.41 1.08
CA VAL A 112 -7.24 -6.62 2.24
C VAL A 112 -6.49 -7.00 3.52
N GLY A 113 -6.20 -8.30 3.70
CA GLY A 113 -5.43 -8.80 4.85
C GLY A 113 -3.98 -8.31 4.92
N SER A 114 -3.40 -7.87 3.80
CA SER A 114 -2.04 -7.35 3.73
C SER A 114 -1.96 -5.84 3.98
N ILE A 115 -3.07 -5.10 3.89
CA ILE A 115 -3.08 -3.62 4.02
C ILE A 115 -2.66 -3.17 5.43
N GLY A 116 -2.92 -4.00 6.45
CA GLY A 116 -2.66 -3.64 7.84
C GLY A 116 -3.75 -2.76 8.47
N LEU A 117 -5.00 -2.88 7.99
CA LEU A 117 -6.14 -2.18 8.56
C LEU A 117 -6.39 -2.59 10.02
N ASN A 118 -6.72 -1.63 10.87
CA ASN A 118 -7.02 -1.81 12.30
C ASN A 118 -8.20 -0.92 12.71
N VAL A 119 -9.26 -0.95 11.88
CA VAL A 119 -10.43 -0.09 12.02
C VAL A 119 -11.10 -0.29 13.38
N LYS A 120 -11.20 0.78 14.15
CA LYS A 120 -11.96 0.81 15.41
C LYS A 120 -13.42 1.16 15.13
N LEU A 121 -14.25 0.15 14.89
CA LEU A 121 -15.67 0.36 14.51
C LEU A 121 -16.44 1.33 15.42
N PRO A 122 -16.25 1.38 16.76
CA PRO A 122 -16.92 2.36 17.61
C PRO A 122 -16.62 3.83 17.27
N SER A 123 -15.52 4.14 16.60
CA SER A 123 -15.20 5.50 16.14
C SER A 123 -15.69 5.79 14.71
N VAL A 124 -16.26 4.79 14.03
CA VAL A 124 -16.81 4.93 12.68
C VAL A 124 -18.27 5.36 12.78
N ARG A 125 -18.51 6.66 12.57
CA ARG A 125 -19.85 7.26 12.71
C ARG A 125 -20.95 6.54 11.91
N PRO A 126 -20.78 6.22 10.60
CA PRO A 126 -21.81 5.49 9.86
C PRO A 126 -22.16 4.12 10.46
N PHE A 127 -21.19 3.44 11.09
CA PHE A 127 -21.43 2.18 11.78
C PHE A 127 -22.21 2.39 13.08
N MET A 128 -21.78 3.34 13.91
CA MET A 128 -22.47 3.63 15.18
C MET A 128 -23.89 4.16 14.97
N ASP A 129 -24.11 5.01 13.97
CA ASP A 129 -25.45 5.48 13.60
C ASP A 129 -26.36 4.28 13.22
N ALA A 130 -25.83 3.29 12.49
CA ALA A 130 -26.55 2.09 12.10
C ALA A 130 -26.84 1.15 13.29
N VAL A 131 -25.95 1.07 14.28
CA VAL A 131 -26.16 0.30 15.53
C VAL A 131 -27.19 0.98 16.42
N ASN A 132 -27.06 2.29 16.64
CA ASN A 132 -27.94 3.08 17.52
C ASN A 132 -29.38 3.17 16.99
N ALA A 133 -29.59 3.00 15.69
CA ALA A 133 -30.91 2.91 15.09
C ALA A 133 -31.61 1.56 15.35
N LYS A 134 -30.96 0.58 16.00
CA LYS A 134 -31.53 -0.74 16.30
C LYS A 134 -32.04 -0.79 17.74
N GLY A 135 -33.22 -1.39 17.92
CA GLY A 135 -33.70 -1.80 19.24
C GLY A 135 -33.06 -3.12 19.69
N LYS A 136 -33.45 -3.60 20.88
CA LYS A 136 -33.08 -4.91 21.41
C LYS A 136 -33.26 -6.03 20.36
N GLY A 137 -32.30 -6.95 20.30
CA GLY A 137 -32.35 -8.13 19.42
C GLY A 137 -31.14 -8.25 18.50
N VAL A 138 -31.25 -9.12 17.49
CA VAL A 138 -30.18 -9.36 16.51
C VAL A 138 -30.56 -8.69 15.19
N HIS A 139 -29.66 -7.87 14.66
CA HIS A 139 -29.89 -7.06 13.45
C HIS A 139 -28.73 -7.16 12.49
N LYS A 140 -29.03 -7.13 11.19
CA LYS A 140 -28.01 -7.01 10.15
C LYS A 140 -27.48 -5.58 10.07
N ILE A 141 -26.18 -5.46 9.90
CA ILE A 141 -25.46 -4.23 9.59
C ILE A 141 -24.79 -4.42 8.24
N ASP A 142 -24.92 -3.43 7.36
CA ASP A 142 -24.24 -3.34 6.07
C ASP A 142 -24.01 -1.86 5.76
N VAL A 143 -22.80 -1.39 6.05
CA VAL A 143 -22.46 0.03 6.02
C VAL A 143 -21.19 0.23 5.22
N LYS A 144 -21.18 1.28 4.39
CA LYS A 144 -19.98 1.75 3.70
C LYS A 144 -19.48 3.04 4.34
N PHE A 145 -18.17 3.22 4.36
CA PHE A 145 -17.55 4.45 4.87
C PHE A 145 -16.17 4.66 4.24
N THR A 146 -15.75 5.92 4.13
CA THR A 146 -14.39 6.27 3.73
C THR A 146 -13.45 6.12 4.93
N HIS A 147 -12.25 5.59 4.70
CA HIS A 147 -11.23 5.41 5.72
C HIS A 147 -9.85 5.87 5.24
N ASP A 148 -9.16 6.64 6.06
CA ASP A 148 -7.76 7.01 5.82
C ASP A 148 -6.85 5.88 6.30
N VAL A 149 -6.23 5.16 5.36
CA VAL A 149 -5.40 4.00 5.65
C VAL A 149 -4.18 4.37 6.49
N ARG A 150 -3.71 5.62 6.44
CA ARG A 150 -2.54 6.09 7.22
C ARG A 150 -2.74 6.01 8.73
N LYS A 151 -4.00 5.97 9.19
CA LYS A 151 -4.34 5.78 10.61
C LYS A 151 -3.90 4.41 11.14
N ASP A 152 -3.81 3.42 10.25
CA ASP A 152 -3.52 2.03 10.61
C ASP A 152 -2.16 1.57 10.08
N SER A 153 -1.84 1.92 8.82
CA SER A 153 -0.58 1.58 8.16
C SER A 153 -0.10 2.74 7.30
N LEU A 154 0.98 3.38 7.74
CA LEU A 154 1.56 4.51 7.03
C LEU A 154 2.04 4.13 5.62
N GLN A 155 2.67 2.95 5.48
CA GLN A 155 3.17 2.44 4.20
C GLN A 155 2.02 2.19 3.23
N SER A 156 1.01 1.43 3.64
CA SER A 156 -0.16 1.17 2.80
C SER A 156 -0.92 2.47 2.48
N GLY A 157 -0.97 3.40 3.43
CA GLY A 157 -1.58 4.71 3.24
C GLY A 157 -0.84 5.64 2.27
N TRP A 158 0.46 5.46 2.05
CA TRP A 158 1.18 6.15 0.98
C TRP A 158 0.84 5.59 -0.41
N ALA A 159 0.44 4.32 -0.50
CA ALA A 159 -0.04 3.72 -1.75
C ALA A 159 -1.54 3.97 -1.99
N LEU A 160 -2.38 3.94 -0.96
CA LEU A 160 -3.84 3.97 -1.08
C LEU A 160 -4.49 5.31 -0.72
N GLY A 161 -3.92 6.05 0.23
CA GLY A 161 -4.58 7.22 0.81
C GLY A 161 -5.91 6.87 1.49
N ASN A 162 -7.00 7.47 1.00
CA ASN A 162 -8.35 7.23 1.50
C ASN A 162 -9.05 6.20 0.62
N ILE A 163 -9.58 5.14 1.22
CA ILE A 163 -10.31 4.10 0.50
C ILE A 163 -11.76 3.99 0.99
N THR A 164 -12.61 3.33 0.21
CA THR A 164 -13.97 2.98 0.65
C THR A 164 -13.98 1.58 1.24
N LEU A 165 -14.39 1.47 2.49
CA LEU A 165 -14.59 0.20 3.19
C LEU A 165 -16.08 -0.13 3.30
N ARG A 166 -16.38 -1.42 3.50
CA ARG A 166 -17.71 -1.96 3.80
C ARG A 166 -17.61 -2.89 5.00
N VAL A 167 -18.44 -2.67 6.01
CA VAL A 167 -18.63 -3.58 7.14
C VAL A 167 -19.99 -4.26 7.01
N VAL A 168 -20.00 -5.60 7.08
CA VAL A 168 -21.21 -6.42 6.97
C VAL A 168 -21.22 -7.46 8.08
N GLY A 169 -22.32 -7.61 8.80
CA GLY A 169 -22.42 -8.61 9.86
C GLY A 169 -23.71 -8.51 10.65
N ASN A 170 -23.69 -9.09 11.84
CA ASN A 170 -24.80 -9.02 12.79
C ASN A 170 -24.37 -8.26 14.05
N VAL A 171 -25.26 -7.40 14.53
CA VAL A 171 -25.16 -6.80 15.86
C VAL A 171 -26.24 -7.38 16.76
N LYS A 172 -25.87 -7.79 17.97
CA LYS A 172 -26.80 -8.16 19.03
C LYS A 172 -26.85 -7.03 20.04
N VAL A 173 -28.02 -6.45 20.25
CA VAL A 173 -28.29 -5.37 21.22
C VAL A 173 -29.07 -5.95 22.40
N ALA A 174 -28.55 -5.74 23.62
CA ALA A 174 -29.13 -6.16 24.88
C ALA A 174 -30.20 -5.15 25.38
N GLU A 175 -30.86 -5.47 26.50
CA GLU A 175 -31.91 -4.61 27.07
C GLU A 175 -31.37 -3.28 27.60
N ASP A 176 -30.15 -3.29 28.10
CA ASP A 176 -29.44 -2.14 28.69
C ASP A 176 -28.70 -1.28 27.65
N GLY A 177 -28.90 -1.56 26.36
CA GLY A 177 -28.23 -0.88 25.24
C GLY A 177 -26.86 -1.45 24.88
N ALA A 178 -26.28 -2.36 25.69
CA ALA A 178 -25.01 -2.99 25.35
C ALA A 178 -25.11 -3.77 24.04
N TRP A 179 -24.07 -3.74 23.22
CA TRP A 179 -24.07 -4.38 21.91
C TRP A 179 -22.78 -5.13 21.60
N ILE A 180 -22.92 -6.19 20.80
CA ILE A 180 -21.81 -6.98 20.28
C ILE A 180 -22.02 -7.16 18.77
N PHE A 181 -21.02 -6.82 17.99
CA PHE A 181 -20.96 -7.01 16.56
C PHE A 181 -20.00 -8.13 16.18
N ASP A 182 -20.42 -8.97 15.23
CA ASP A 182 -19.61 -10.00 14.58
C ASP A 182 -19.86 -9.96 13.07
N GLY A 183 -18.79 -9.81 12.29
CA GLY A 183 -18.91 -9.68 10.84
C GLY A 183 -17.57 -9.56 10.12
N GLU A 184 -17.63 -8.96 8.95
CA GLU A 184 -16.53 -8.83 8.00
C GLU A 184 -16.34 -7.39 7.57
N LEU A 185 -15.08 -7.01 7.42
CA LEU A 185 -14.63 -5.79 6.76
C LEU A 185 -14.10 -6.13 5.37
N ARG A 186 -14.54 -5.38 4.37
CA ARG A 186 -14.13 -5.49 2.96
C ARG A 186 -13.72 -4.12 2.42
N ALA A 187 -12.94 -4.10 1.36
CA ALA A 187 -12.59 -2.88 0.65
C ALA A 187 -13.13 -2.90 -0.78
N TYR A 188 -13.48 -1.74 -1.32
CA TYR A 188 -13.77 -1.58 -2.74
C TYR A 188 -12.48 -1.29 -3.49
N ASP A 189 -12.38 -1.72 -4.74
CA ASP A 189 -11.27 -1.36 -5.62
C ASP A 189 -11.04 0.16 -5.63
N ASP A 190 -9.77 0.54 -5.63
CA ASP A 190 -9.34 1.94 -5.56
C ASP A 190 -8.62 2.36 -6.84
N LEU A 191 -8.67 3.65 -7.16
CA LEU A 191 -7.94 4.21 -8.29
C LEU A 191 -6.66 4.87 -7.78
N TYR A 192 -5.52 4.28 -8.09
CA TYR A 192 -4.24 4.94 -7.86
C TYR A 192 -4.07 6.08 -8.86
N ASP A 193 -4.16 7.32 -8.37
CA ASP A 193 -3.84 8.51 -9.14
C ASP A 193 -2.42 8.98 -8.83
N ALA A 194 -1.51 8.68 -9.74
CA ALA A 194 -0.10 9.04 -9.62
C ALA A 194 0.15 10.57 -9.67
N ASN A 195 -0.81 11.37 -10.15
CA ASN A 195 -0.71 12.83 -10.17
C ASN A 195 -1.25 13.47 -8.87
N ALA A 196 -1.90 12.68 -8.01
CA ALA A 196 -2.46 13.18 -6.77
C ALA A 196 -1.36 13.71 -5.83
N SER A 197 -1.70 14.75 -5.07
CA SER A 197 -0.86 15.35 -4.03
C SER A 197 -0.44 14.37 -2.92
N THR A 198 -0.97 13.16 -2.90
CA THR A 198 -0.74 12.10 -1.92
C THR A 198 0.72 11.65 -1.81
N HIS A 199 1.50 11.78 -2.88
CA HIS A 199 2.94 11.45 -2.87
C HIS A 199 3.82 12.58 -2.32
N ARG A 200 3.31 13.82 -2.29
CA ARG A 200 4.07 15.01 -1.86
C ARG A 200 4.41 14.95 -0.38
N ASP A 201 3.50 14.46 0.45
CA ASP A 201 3.72 14.31 1.90
C ASP A 201 4.75 13.22 2.21
N TRP A 202 4.88 12.23 1.33
CA TRP A 202 5.78 11.10 1.52
C TRP A 202 7.21 11.36 1.01
N ILE A 203 7.33 11.77 -0.25
CA ILE A 203 8.63 11.92 -0.95
C ILE A 203 9.09 13.39 -0.98
N GLY A 204 8.24 14.34 -0.60
CA GLY A 204 8.56 15.76 -0.56
C GLY A 204 8.45 16.45 -1.93
N GLU A 205 8.29 17.77 -1.90
CA GLU A 205 7.94 18.58 -3.07
C GLU A 205 8.97 18.50 -4.20
N SER A 206 10.26 18.68 -3.91
CA SER A 206 11.30 18.68 -4.95
C SER A 206 11.38 17.37 -5.71
N ALA A 207 11.23 16.23 -5.02
CA ALA A 207 11.23 14.92 -5.65
C ALA A 207 9.90 14.63 -6.36
N THR A 208 8.78 15.14 -5.84
CA THR A 208 7.47 15.08 -6.52
C THR A 208 7.52 15.78 -7.88
N SER A 209 8.22 16.91 -7.99
CA SER A 209 8.38 17.62 -9.27
C SER A 209 9.09 16.77 -10.34
N PHE A 210 10.12 16.00 -9.96
CA PHE A 210 10.78 15.08 -10.88
C PHE A 210 9.91 13.86 -11.20
N LEU A 211 9.19 13.33 -10.22
CA LEU A 211 8.31 12.16 -10.43
C LEU A 211 7.09 12.50 -11.30
N ARG A 212 6.56 13.72 -11.22
CA ARG A 212 5.41 14.15 -12.04
C ARG A 212 5.65 14.06 -13.54
N SER A 213 6.89 14.20 -14.02
CA SER A 213 7.19 14.06 -15.45
C SER A 213 7.26 12.62 -15.94
N VAL A 214 7.30 11.63 -15.02
CA VAL A 214 7.49 10.21 -15.36
C VAL A 214 6.36 9.30 -14.87
N MET A 215 5.55 9.75 -13.90
CA MET A 215 4.34 9.07 -13.46
C MET A 215 3.25 9.25 -14.51
N GLN A 216 3.08 8.26 -15.38
CA GLN A 216 2.36 8.43 -16.63
C GLN A 216 0.92 7.91 -16.60
N THR A 217 0.62 6.89 -15.78
CA THR A 217 -0.64 6.15 -15.93
C THR A 217 -1.29 5.82 -14.58
N PRO A 218 -2.49 6.35 -14.28
CA PRO A 218 -3.34 5.85 -13.21
C PRO A 218 -3.68 4.37 -13.42
N TYR A 219 -3.90 3.61 -12.34
CA TYR A 219 -4.25 2.20 -12.44
C TYR A 219 -5.16 1.77 -11.29
N THR A 220 -5.89 0.67 -11.48
CA THR A 220 -6.78 0.12 -10.45
C THR A 220 -6.00 -0.74 -9.47
N ILE A 221 -6.19 -0.49 -8.17
CA ILE A 221 -5.77 -1.39 -7.10
C ILE A 221 -6.98 -2.21 -6.68
N LYS A 222 -6.94 -3.51 -7.01
CA LYS A 222 -7.96 -4.46 -6.59
C LYS A 222 -7.69 -4.93 -5.18
N MET A 223 -8.70 -4.87 -4.30
CA MET A 223 -8.53 -5.23 -2.89
C MET A 223 -9.40 -6.42 -2.51
N PRO A 224 -9.04 -7.65 -2.95
CA PRO A 224 -9.81 -8.84 -2.64
C PRO A 224 -9.59 -9.31 -1.20
N GLY A 225 -10.54 -10.10 -0.71
CA GLY A 225 -10.50 -10.72 0.62
C GLY A 225 -11.40 -10.03 1.64
N VAL A 226 -11.35 -10.55 2.87
CA VAL A 226 -12.15 -10.07 4.00
C VAL A 226 -11.28 -10.08 5.27
N ILE A 227 -11.59 -9.20 6.22
CA ILE A 227 -11.06 -9.26 7.59
C ILE A 227 -12.23 -9.52 8.52
N SER A 228 -12.17 -10.61 9.31
CA SER A 228 -13.14 -10.84 10.37
C SER A 228 -12.99 -9.77 11.46
N VAL A 229 -14.09 -9.15 11.84
CA VAL A 229 -14.12 -8.04 12.81
C VAL A 229 -15.14 -8.33 13.89
N LYS A 230 -14.72 -8.10 15.13
CA LYS A 230 -15.60 -8.11 16.31
C LYS A 230 -15.47 -6.78 17.03
N ALA A 231 -16.59 -6.27 17.50
CA ALA A 231 -16.64 -5.05 18.29
C ALA A 231 -17.74 -5.17 19.34
N GLY A 232 -17.63 -4.38 20.40
CA GLY A 232 -18.69 -4.25 21.38
C GLY A 232 -18.60 -2.91 22.08
N GLY A 233 -19.71 -2.53 22.70
CA GLY A 233 -19.85 -1.25 23.39
C GLY A 233 -21.19 -1.17 24.11
N GLN A 234 -21.49 0.02 24.61
CA GLN A 234 -22.76 0.40 25.22
C GLN A 234 -23.12 1.79 24.74
#